data_AF-A0A436GY76-F1
#
_entry.id   AF-A0A436GY76-F1
#
_cell.length_a   1.000
_cell.length_b   1.000
_cell.length_c   1.000
_cell.angle_alpha   90.00
_cell.angle_beta   90.00
_cell.angle_gamma   90.00
#
_symmetry.space_group_name_H-M   'P 1'
#
loop_
_entity.id
_entity.type
_entity.pdbx_description
1 polymer ?
#
loop_
_entity_poly.entity_id
_entity_poly.type
_entity_poly.pdbx_seq_one_letter_code
_entity_poly.pdbx_strand_id
1 'polypeptide(L)'
;TYALRIAVLPTITLLGVGIGHMLSSSVFAEIVFARPGIGKLVYEAISVRNYPIVSGAVLVTTVFFVLVNVAADILVGLLDPRVRSSFN
;
A
#
# COMPACT_ATOMS: atom_id res chain seq x y z
N THR A 1 -26.98 6.90 -14.42
CA THR A 1 -25.91 7.38 -13.52
C THR A 1 -25.96 6.78 -12.10
N TYR A 2 -26.72 5.70 -11.85
CA TYR A 2 -26.74 5.03 -10.54
C TYR A 2 -25.54 4.07 -10.32
N ALA A 3 -25.03 3.46 -11.39
CA ALA A 3 -23.91 2.52 -11.33
C ALA A 3 -22.62 3.15 -10.80
N LEU A 4 -22.36 4.42 -11.10
CA LEU A 4 -21.13 5.11 -10.68
C LEU A 4 -21.05 5.24 -9.15
N ARG A 5 -22.14 5.58 -8.47
CA ARG A 5 -22.15 5.73 -6.99
C ARG A 5 -21.94 4.42 -6.23
N ILE A 6 -22.36 3.29 -6.80
CA ILE A 6 -22.20 1.96 -6.19
C ILE A 6 -20.82 1.38 -6.51
N ALA A 7 -20.25 1.71 -7.67
CA ALA A 7 -18.93 1.24 -8.10
C ALA A 7 -17.76 2.01 -7.48
N VAL A 8 -17.96 3.23 -6.99
CA VAL A 8 -16.88 4.08 -6.44
C VAL A 8 -16.25 3.47 -5.18
N LEU A 9 -17.03 2.82 -4.31
CA LEU A 9 -16.55 2.13 -3.11
C LEU A 9 -15.47 1.06 -3.43
N PRO A 10 -15.76 0.01 -4.21
CA PRO A 10 -14.76 -1.01 -4.54
C PRO A 10 -13.61 -0.47 -5.39
N THR A 11 -13.81 0.60 -6.16
CA THR A 11 -12.74 1.21 -6.98
C THR A 11 -11.64 1.81 -6.11
N ILE A 12 -11.99 2.47 -5.00
CA ILE A 12 -11.00 3.05 -4.08
C ILE A 12 -10.23 1.95 -3.35
N THR A 13 -10.91 0.91 -2.90
CA THR A 13 -10.26 -0.25 -2.29
C THR A 13 -9.30 -0.94 -3.28
N LEU A 14 -9.71 -1.07 -4.54
CA LEU A 14 -8.88 -1.64 -5.60
C LEU A 14 -7.65 -0.77 -5.91
N LEU A 15 -7.78 0.56 -5.86
CA LEU A 15 -6.65 1.48 -5.98
C LEU A 15 -5.66 1.33 -4.81
N GLY A 16 -6.15 1.16 -3.58
CA GLY A 16 -5.31 0.90 -2.41
C GLY A 16 -4.49 -0.39 -2.55
N VAL A 17 -5.14 -1.48 -3.00
CA VAL A 17 -4.45 -2.75 -3.32
C VAL A 17 -3.46 -2.56 -4.48
N GLY A 18 -3.83 -1.78 -5.49
CA GLY A 18 -2.99 -1.45 -6.64
C GLY A 18 -1.67 -0.78 -6.25
N ILE A 19 -1.71 0.18 -5.31
CA ILE A 19 -0.50 0.83 -4.77
C ILE A 19 0.41 -0.19 -4.09
N GLY A 20 -0.16 -1.12 -3.31
CA GLY A 20 0.60 -2.21 -2.70
C GLY A 20 1.28 -3.12 -3.73
N HIS A 21 0.58 -3.41 -4.83
CA HIS A 21 1.14 -4.19 -5.93
C HIS A 21 2.28 -3.44 -6.65
N MET A 22 2.16 -2.13 -6.83
CA MET A 22 3.20 -1.29 -7.42
C MET A 22 4.47 -1.25 -6.56
N LEU A 23 4.34 -1.21 -5.23
CA LEU A 23 5.49 -1.29 -4.33
C LEU A 23 6.22 -2.63 -4.47
N SER A 24 5.47 -3.73 -4.53
CA SER A 24 6.04 -5.07 -4.70
C SER A 24 6.75 -5.24 -6.05
N SER A 25 6.17 -4.73 -7.14
CA SER A 25 6.80 -4.78 -8.46
C SER A 25 7.98 -3.81 -8.61
N SER A 26 7.99 -2.70 -7.86
CA SER A 26 9.13 -1.75 -7.81
C SER A 26 10.43 -2.41 -7.34
N VAL A 27 10.36 -3.41 -6.45
CA VAL A 27 11.55 -4.13 -5.96
C VAL A 27 12.32 -4.79 -7.11
N PHE A 28 11.62 -5.40 -8.06
CA PHE A 28 12.25 -6.00 -9.23
C PHE A 28 12.95 -4.95 -10.10
N ALA A 29 12.33 -3.78 -10.28
CA ALA A 29 12.95 -2.68 -11.02
C ALA A 29 14.20 -2.14 -10.30
N GLU A 30 14.21 -2.06 -8.97
CA GLU A 30 15.38 -1.66 -8.19
C GLU A 30 16.56 -2.62 -8.39
N ILE A 31 16.29 -3.94 -8.38
CA ILE A 31 17.31 -4.97 -8.54
C ILE A 31 17.86 -4.98 -9.97
N VAL A 32 16.98 -4.99 -10.98
CA VAL A 32 17.39 -5.09 -12.41
C VAL A 32 18.13 -3.84 -12.88
N PHE A 33 17.66 -2.64 -12.49
CA PHE A 33 18.30 -1.37 -12.86
C PHE A 33 19.36 -0.89 -11.84
N ALA A 34 19.71 -1.74 -10.87
CA ALA A 34 20.65 -1.45 -9.78
C ALA A 34 20.38 -0.15 -8.99
N ARG A 35 19.14 0.37 -9.03
CA ARG A 35 18.75 1.61 -8.35
C ARG A 35 18.75 1.40 -6.83
N PRO A 36 19.26 2.38 -6.04
CA PRO A 36 19.20 2.30 -4.58
C PRO A 36 17.75 2.46 -4.12
N GLY A 37 17.24 1.47 -3.38
CA GLY A 37 15.88 1.46 -2.85
C GLY A 37 15.72 0.45 -1.72
N ILE A 38 14.56 0.49 -1.06
CA ILE A 38 14.28 -0.32 0.14
C ILE A 38 14.22 -1.81 -0.22
N GLY A 39 13.67 -2.16 -1.39
CA GLY A 39 13.58 -3.54 -1.86
C GLY A 39 14.95 -4.16 -2.10
N LYS A 40 15.84 -3.41 -2.75
CA LYS A 40 17.24 -3.82 -2.94
C LYS A 40 17.98 -4.00 -1.61
N LEU A 41 17.78 -3.09 -0.64
CA LEU A 41 18.38 -3.19 0.70
C LEU A 41 17.92 -4.45 1.46
N VAL A 42 16.63 -4.78 1.39
CA VAL A 42 16.09 -6.02 1.98
C VAL A 42 16.72 -7.24 1.31
N TYR A 43 16.78 -7.25 -0.02
CA TYR A 43 17.36 -8.35 -0.79
C TYR A 43 18.82 -8.61 -0.40
N GLU A 44 19.64 -7.55 -0.35
CA GLU A 44 21.04 -7.64 0.04
C GLU A 44 21.18 -8.10 1.50
N ALA A 45 20.37 -7.56 2.43
CA ALA A 45 20.38 -7.97 3.82
C ALA A 45 20.02 -9.46 4.01
N ILE A 46 19.11 -10.01 3.19
CA ILE A 46 18.81 -11.45 3.19
C ILE A 46 20.04 -12.25 2.71
N SER A 47 20.71 -11.81 1.64
CA SER A 47 21.91 -12.48 1.12
C SER A 47 23.05 -12.52 2.14
N VAL A 48 23.26 -11.45 2.92
CA VAL A 48 24.30 -11.42 3.98
C VAL A 48 23.79 -11.95 5.34
N ARG A 49 22.59 -12.54 5.39
CA ARG A 49 21.92 -13.03 6.62
C ARG A 49 21.87 -12.00 7.75
N ASN A 50 21.74 -10.73 7.40
CA ASN A 50 21.63 -9.64 8.36
C ASN A 50 20.17 -9.45 8.79
N TYR A 51 19.72 -10.31 9.71
CA TYR A 51 18.34 -10.31 10.22
C TYR A 51 17.86 -8.96 10.79
N PRO A 52 18.67 -8.18 11.53
CA PRO A 52 18.26 -6.86 12.02
C PRO A 52 17.80 -5.90 10.93
N ILE A 53 18.52 -5.84 9.80
CA ILE A 53 18.17 -4.95 8.68
C ILE A 53 16.88 -5.43 8.00
N VAL A 54 16.72 -6.74 7.82
CA VAL A 54 15.49 -7.32 7.24
C VAL A 54 14.28 -6.97 8.10
N SER A 55 14.35 -7.20 9.42
CA SER A 55 13.26 -6.87 10.33
C SER A 55 12.95 -5.37 10.37
N GLY A 56 13.97 -4.51 10.35
CA GLY A 56 13.78 -3.06 10.29
C GLY A 56 13.08 -2.61 9.00
N ALA A 57 13.49 -3.15 7.85
CA ALA A 57 12.87 -2.84 6.58
C ALA A 57 11.44 -3.38 6.45
N VAL A 58 11.15 -4.57 7.01
CA VAL A 58 9.78 -5.11 7.11
C VAL A 58 8.90 -4.21 7.98
N LEU A 59 9.41 -3.72 9.12
CA LEU A 59 8.67 -2.78 9.97
C LEU A 59 8.33 -1.48 9.22
N VAL A 60 9.32 -0.88 8.55
CA VAL A 60 9.13 0.36 7.78
C VAL A 60 8.10 0.18 6.66
N THR A 61 8.21 -0.90 5.88
CA THR A 61 7.27 -1.19 4.79
C THR A 61 5.86 -1.49 5.32
N THR A 62 5.76 -2.20 6.45
CA THR A 62 4.47 -2.49 7.10
C THR A 62 3.80 -1.21 7.60
N VAL A 63 4.53 -0.33 8.29
CA VAL A 63 4.00 0.96 8.76
C VAL A 63 3.52 1.80 7.58
N PHE A 64 4.30 1.85 6.49
CA PHE A 64 3.88 2.54 5.27
C PHE A 64 2.59 1.95 4.69
N PHE A 65 2.48 0.63 4.64
CA PHE A 65 1.29 -0.06 4.15
C PHE A 65 0.05 0.24 5.00
N VAL A 66 0.20 0.28 6.32
CA VAL A 66 -0.87 0.67 7.26
C VAL A 66 -1.28 2.11 7.01
N LEU A 67 -0.33 3.03 6.85
CA LEU A 67 -0.64 4.44 6.55
C LEU A 67 -1.42 4.60 5.24
N VAL A 68 -1.04 3.87 4.19
CA VAL A 68 -1.76 3.89 2.91
C VAL A 68 -3.17 3.31 3.06
N ASN A 69 -3.34 2.21 3.81
CA ASN A 69 -4.67 1.64 4.06
C ASN A 69 -5.55 2.60 4.87
N VAL A 70 -5.02 3.21 5.92
CA VAL A 70 -5.74 4.21 6.72
C VAL A 70 -6.12 5.42 5.84
N ALA A 71 -5.21 5.88 4.98
CA ALA A 71 -5.53 6.95 4.03
C ALA A 71 -6.64 6.54 3.05
N ALA A 72 -6.61 5.31 2.55
CA ALA A 72 -7.66 4.77 1.69
C ALA A 72 -9.02 4.69 2.43
N ASP A 73 -9.03 4.22 3.68
CA ASP A 73 -10.22 4.15 4.51
C ASP A 73 -10.80 5.54 4.80
N ILE A 74 -9.95 6.54 5.06
CA ILE A 74 -10.37 7.94 5.23
C ILE A 74 -10.97 8.49 3.93
N LEU A 75 -10.34 8.22 2.77
CA LEU A 75 -10.85 8.63 1.46
C LEU A 75 -12.21 7.98 1.18
N VAL A 76 -12.38 6.70 1.50
CA VAL A 76 -13.67 6.01 1.41
C VAL A 76 -14.69 6.65 2.36
N GLY A 77 -14.33 6.92 3.61
CA GLY A 77 -15.21 7.54 4.60
C GLY A 77 -15.64 8.97 4.25
N LEU A 78 -14.77 9.75 3.60
CA LEU A 78 -15.09 11.08 3.06
C LEU A 78 -16.01 11.01 1.84
N LEU A 79 -15.81 10.01 0.99
CA LEU A 79 -16.55 9.87 -0.27
C LEU A 79 -17.88 9.12 -0.11
N ASP A 80 -18.05 8.34 0.97
CA ASP A 80 -19.28 7.60 1.25
C ASP A 80 -20.28 8.46 2.06
N PRO A 81 -21.36 8.97 1.44
CA PRO A 81 -22.40 9.74 2.12
C PRO A 81 -23.32 8.85 2.98
N ARG A 82 -23.21 7.52 2.92
CA ARG A 82 -24.09 6.59 3.66
C ARG A 82 -23.79 6.51 5.15
N VAL A 83 -22.56 6.79 5.59
CA VAL A 83 -22.25 6.92 7.03
C VAL A 83 -23.06 8.07 7.65
N ARG A 84 -23.42 9.09 6.86
CA ARG A 84 -24.27 10.22 7.27
C ARG A 84 -25.75 9.83 7.44
N SER A 85 -26.26 8.81 6.73
CA SER A 85 -27.70 8.51 6.68
C SER A 85 -28.16 7.45 7.68
N SER A 86 -27.26 6.79 8.41
CA SER A 86 -27.64 5.83 9.46
C SER A 86 -27.86 6.49 10.83
N PHE A 87 -27.72 7.82 10.91
CA PHE A 87 -27.85 8.62 12.13
C PHE A 87 -29.07 9.56 12.09
N ASN A 88 -30.07 9.29 11.25
CA ASN A 88 -31.32 10.09 11.19
C ASN A 88 -32.54 9.19 11.18
#